data_AF-A0A7J2YYW4-F1
#
_entry.id   AF-A0A7J2YYW4-F1
#
_cell.length_a   1.000
_cell.length_b   1.000
_cell.length_c   1.000
_cell.angle_alpha   90.00
_cell.angle_beta   90.00
_cell.angle_gamma   90.00
#
_symmetry.space_group_name_H-M   'P 1'
#
loop_
_entity.id
_entity.type
_entity.pdbx_description
1 polymer ?
#
loop_
_entity_poly.entity_id
_entity_poly.type
_entity_poly.pdbx_seq_one_letter_code
_entity_poly.pdbx_strand_id
1 'polypeptide(L)' 'MKLLKKLSLFLAATLSASTVICGFSIASKPVIEASSLQFHMGFGISAILFCFLTITLFARKTKTA' A
#
# COMPACT_ATOMS: atom_id res chain seq x y z
N MET A 1 -1.09 -17.78 -13.01
CA MET A 1 -1.08 -17.59 -11.53
C MET A 1 0.27 -17.12 -10.94
N LYS A 2 1.45 -17.65 -11.34
CA LYS A 2 2.75 -17.22 -10.78
C LYS A 2 3.10 -15.75 -11.12
N LEU A 3 2.78 -15.30 -12.34
CA LEU A 3 3.01 -13.93 -12.79
C LEU A 3 2.19 -12.90 -12.00
N LEU A 4 0.89 -13.16 -11.84
CA LEU A 4 -0.02 -12.33 -11.05
C LEU A 4 0.41 -12.21 -9.58
N LYS A 5 0.96 -13.29 -9.00
CA LYS A 5 1.53 -13.27 -7.65
C LYS A 5 2.76 -12.37 -7.55
N LYS A 6 3.69 -12.48 -8.50
CA LYS A 6 4.87 -11.60 -8.55
C LYS A 6 4.46 -10.14 -8.75
N LEU A 7 3.49 -9.88 -9.63
CA LEU A 7 2.96 -8.55 -9.89
C LEU A 7 2.31 -7.95 -8.63
N SER A 8 1.45 -8.72 -7.96
CA SER A 8 0.78 -8.30 -6.73
C SER A 8 1.76 -8.04 -5.58
N LEU A 9 2.78 -8.90 -5.42
CA LEU A 9 3.85 -8.69 -4.44
C LEU A 9 4.68 -7.44 -4.77
N PHE A 10 5.01 -7.24 -6.05
CA PHE A 10 5.74 -6.06 -6.52
C PHE A 10 4.94 -4.78 -6.25
N LEU A 11 3.66 -4.75 -6.64
CA LEU A 11 2.80 -3.59 -6.36
C LEU A 11 2.68 -3.33 -4.86
N ALA A 12 2.46 -4.36 -4.04
CA ALA A 12 2.37 -4.20 -2.59
C ALA A 12 3.67 -3.64 -1.99
N ALA A 13 4.82 -4.14 -2.43
CA ALA A 13 6.13 -3.65 -2.00
C ALA A 13 6.36 -2.18 -2.41
N THR A 14 6.05 -1.82 -3.66
CA THR A 14 6.19 -0.44 -4.16
C THR A 14 5.24 0.51 -3.44
N LEU A 15 3.99 0.12 -3.20
CA LEU A 15 3.02 0.92 -2.44
C LEU A 15 3.45 1.10 -0.99
N SER A 16 3.98 0.05 -0.36
CA SER A 16 4.47 0.12 1.01
C SER A 16 5.71 1.01 1.12
N ALA A 17 6.64 0.94 0.16
CA ALA A 17 7.78 1.85 0.14
C ALA A 17 7.35 3.30 -0.09
N SER A 18 6.41 3.53 -1.03
CA SER A 18 5.86 4.85 -1.30
C SER A 18 5.18 5.46 -0.08
N THR A 19 4.35 4.70 0.64
CA THR A 19 3.67 5.20 1.85
C THR A 19 4.64 5.57 2.97
N VAL A 20 5.74 4.82 3.14
CA VAL A 20 6.79 5.17 4.12
C VAL A 20 7.54 6.45 3.73
N ILE A 21 7.93 6.59 2.45
CA ILE A 21 8.61 7.80 1.95
C ILE A 21 7.71 9.02 2.10
N CYS A 22 6.44 8.87 1.71
CA CYS A 22 5.39 9.87 1.86
C CYS A 22 5.16 10.25 3.33
N GLY A 23 5.06 9.28 4.23
CA GLY A 23 4.92 9.52 5.67
C GLY A 23 6.12 10.25 6.26
N PHE A 24 7.34 9.90 5.86
CA PHE A 24 8.55 10.58 6.28
C PHE A 24 8.63 12.02 5.73
N SER A 25 8.20 12.22 4.48
CA SER A 25 8.14 13.55 3.87
C SER A 25 7.10 14.46 4.54
N ILE A 26 5.98 13.91 4.99
CA ILE A 26 5.00 14.65 5.80
C ILE A 26 5.59 14.98 7.17
N ALA A 27 6.20 14.00 7.86
CA ALA A 27 6.75 14.19 9.21
C ALA A 27 7.89 15.22 9.27
N SER A 28 8.64 15.39 8.18
CA SER A 28 9.74 16.34 8.10
C SER A 28 9.31 17.79 7.80
N LYS A 29 8.04 18.04 7.48
CA LYS A 29 7.53 19.39 7.17
C LYS A 29 6.79 20.00 8.38
N PRO A 30 7.13 21.23 8.79
CA PRO A 30 6.48 21.90 9.92
C PRO A 30 5.06 22.41 9.60
N VAL A 31 4.75 22.65 8.32
CA VAL A 31 3.43 23.05 7.85
C VAL A 31 3.07 22.22 6.62
N ILE A 32 1.94 21.54 6.68
CA ILE A 32 1.43 20.67 5.60
C ILE A 32 0.09 21.24 5.14
N GLU A 33 -0.05 21.43 3.84
CA GLU A 33 -1.32 21.87 3.25
C GLU A 33 -2.39 20.77 3.41
N ALA A 34 -3.58 21.14 3.88
CA ALA A 34 -4.65 20.19 4.18
C ALA A 34 -5.05 19.32 2.96
N SER A 35 -5.00 19.90 1.76
CA SER A 35 -5.23 19.23 0.47
C SER A 35 -4.25 18.05 0.26
N SER A 36 -2.97 18.29 0.53
CA SER A 36 -1.89 17.30 0.39
C SER A 36 -1.98 16.20 1.44
N LEU A 37 -2.41 16.55 2.66
CA LEU A 37 -2.64 15.59 3.74
C LEU A 37 -3.82 14.66 3.42
N GLN A 38 -4.93 15.19 2.91
CA GLN A 38 -6.10 14.39 2.53
C GLN A 38 -5.78 13.44 1.38
N PHE A 39 -5.01 13.89 0.38
CA PHE A 39 -4.54 13.02 -0.70
C PHE A 39 -3.67 11.87 -0.17
N HIS A 40 -2.71 12.17 0.71
CA HIS A 40 -1.85 11.16 1.32
C HIS A 40 -2.63 10.16 2.18
N MET A 41 -3.61 10.63 2.95
CA MET A 41 -4.51 9.77 3.72
C MET A 41 -5.33 8.85 2.82
N GLY A 42 -5.94 9.39 1.76
CA GLY A 42 -6.70 8.60 0.79
C GLY A 42 -5.84 7.54 0.08
N PHE A 43 -4.61 7.91 -0.31
CA PHE A 43 -3.65 6.98 -0.88
C PHE A 43 -3.16 5.93 0.12
N GLY A 44 -2.96 6.30 1.38
CA GLY A 44 -2.60 5.37 2.45
C GLY A 44 -3.70 4.32 2.70
N ILE A 45 -4.96 4.75 2.75
CA ILE A 45 -6.12 3.86 2.92
C ILE A 45 -6.22 2.87 1.75
N SER A 46 -6.09 3.36 0.51
CA SER A 46 -6.16 2.49 -0.66
C SER A 46 -4.99 1.48 -0.69
N ALA A 47 -3.81 1.89 -0.24
CA ALA A 47 -2.66 0.99 -0.12
C ALA A 47 -2.87 -0.12 0.92
N ILE A 48 -3.42 0.22 2.09
CA ILE A 48 -3.76 -0.76 3.13
C ILE A 48 -4.79 -1.77 2.60
N LEU A 49 -5.87 -1.30 1.96
CA LEU A 49 -6.88 -2.17 1.36
C LEU A 49 -6.28 -3.11 0.32
N PHE A 50 -5.39 -2.61 -0.54
CA PHE A 50 -4.71 -3.43 -1.55
C PHE A 50 -3.80 -4.50 -0.91
N CYS A 51 -3.08 -4.16 0.16
CA CYS A 51 -2.29 -5.13 0.93
C CYS A 51 -3.17 -6.21 1.57
N PHE A 52 -4.27 -5.84 2.23
CA PHE A 52 -5.21 -6.81 2.82
C PHE A 52 -5.82 -7.73 1.77
N LEU A 53 -6.22 -7.19 0.61
CA LEU A 53 -6.74 -7.98 -0.49
C LEU A 53 -5.69 -8.98 -0.99
N THR A 54 -4.45 -8.53 -1.14
CA THR A 54 -3.31 -9.36 -1.56
C THR A 54 -3.07 -10.51 -0.57
N ILE A 55 -3.03 -10.22 0.73
CA ILE A 55 -2.86 -11.23 1.79
C ILE A 55 -4.02 -12.23 1.76
N THR A 56 -5.25 -11.74 1.66
CA THR A 56 -6.46 -12.59 1.62
C THR A 56 -6.46 -13.52 0.40
N LEU A 57 -6.09 -13.00 -0.78
CA LEU A 57 -5.97 -13.80 -2.00
C LEU A 57 -4.87 -14.87 -1.88
N PHE A 58 -3.76 -14.55 -1.21
CA PHE A 58 -2.71 -15.52 -0.93
C PHE A 58 -3.15 -16.58 0.08
N ALA A 59 -3.80 -16.19 1.18
CA ALA A 59 -4.26 -17.07 2.24
C ALA A 59 -5.41 -18.00 1.81
N ARG A 60 -6.31 -17.53 0.95
CA ARG A 60 -7.35 -18.39 0.35
C ARG A 60 -6.71 -19.46 -0.53
N LYS A 61 -5.67 -19.11 -1.30
CA LYS A 61 -4.99 -20.08 -2.17
C LYS A 61 -4.26 -21.17 -1.40
N THR A 62 -3.79 -20.91 -0.18
CA THR A 62 -3.15 -21.92 0.68
C THR A 62 -4.16 -22.86 1.37
N LYS A 63 -5.43 -22.45 1.52
CA LYS A 63 -6.49 -23.31 2.08
C LYS A 63 -7.15 -24.25 1.06
N THR A 64 -6.94 -24.01 -0.24
CA THR A 64 -7.53 -24.82 -1.34
C THR A 64 -6.47 -25.68 -2.04
N ALA A 65 -5.28 -25.80 -1.47
CA ALA A 65 -4.18 -26.64 -1.96
C ALA A 65 -4.00 -27.85 -1.05
#